data_AF-A0A949IBK8-F1
#
_entry.id   AF-A0A949IBK8-F1
#
_cell.length_a   1.000
_cell.length_b   1.000
_cell.length_c   1.000
_cell.angle_alpha   90.00
_cell.angle_beta   90.00
_cell.angle_gamma   90.00
#
_symmetry.space_group_name_H-M   'P 1'
#
loop_
_entity.id
_entity.type
_entity.pdbx_description
1 polymer ?
#
loop_
_entity_poly.entity_id
_entity_poly.type
_entity_poly.pdbx_seq_one_letter_code
_entity_poly.pdbx_strand_id
1 'polypeptide(L)'
;MSATHTAGNTATVFHTDFPDFDFHEQVVLVSDRASGLQAIIAVHDTTLGPALGGCRMWPYATTADALTDVLRLSRGMSYKAAIAGLPLGGGKSVVIADSREEHKSPDALRAKLVALGRAIDRLGGRYITAEDVGTSPDDMAQVREGTRHVAGIAPEQGGLGDPSPMTALGAFVGIQAAVKHHLQRDDLRGLTVAVQGLGHVGMDLARQLHEAGARLIVSDPVASRLEYAALHYGAQAVALDAVHAVACDVFAPCALGAVINPQTVDAIAARVVAGAANNQLSVPEMGDRLHARGILYAPDYVINAGGLIKVCAEYFRTDASKLERDVRAIHDTLLAIFAQSTQRGEPTHATADRLARERIAQGGAQRSATLHKLAA
;
A
#
# COMPACT_ATOMS: atom_id res chain seq x y z
N MET A 1 -32.03 36.73 38.96
CA MET A 1 -30.59 36.39 38.85
C MET A 1 -30.49 35.25 37.85
N SER A 2 -30.05 35.55 36.63
CA SER A 2 -29.90 34.56 35.55
C SER A 2 -28.59 33.81 35.75
N ALA A 3 -28.66 32.53 36.11
CA ALA A 3 -27.51 31.66 36.11
C ALA A 3 -27.18 31.28 34.66
N THR A 4 -26.18 31.94 34.09
CA THR A 4 -25.53 31.50 32.86
C THR A 4 -24.84 30.16 33.14
N HIS A 5 -25.42 29.06 32.66
CA HIS A 5 -24.71 27.80 32.50
C HIS A 5 -23.63 28.02 31.44
N THR A 6 -22.40 28.29 31.87
CA THR A 6 -21.22 28.08 31.04
C THR A 6 -21.08 26.59 30.83
N ALA A 7 -21.37 26.12 29.61
CA ALA A 7 -21.02 24.78 29.17
C ALA A 7 -19.51 24.61 29.38
N GLY A 8 -19.15 23.79 30.37
CA GLY A 8 -17.76 23.40 30.58
C GLY A 8 -17.26 22.72 29.31
N ASN A 9 -16.22 23.28 28.71
CA ASN A 9 -15.49 22.65 27.64
C ASN A 9 -14.81 21.40 28.23
N THR A 10 -15.51 20.26 28.23
CA THR A 10 -14.91 18.96 28.52
C THR A 10 -14.03 18.64 27.32
N ALA A 11 -12.77 19.08 27.40
CA ALA A 11 -11.72 18.64 26.51
C ALA A 11 -11.45 17.16 26.81
N THR A 12 -12.18 16.28 26.15
CA THR A 12 -11.92 14.85 26.23
C THR A 12 -10.62 14.56 25.48
N VAL A 13 -9.67 13.91 26.16
CA VAL A 13 -8.29 13.72 25.65
C VAL A 13 -8.19 12.52 24.69
N PHE A 14 -9.10 11.54 24.80
CA PHE A 14 -9.15 10.35 23.93
C PHE A 14 -10.59 10.05 23.50
N HIS A 15 -10.82 10.04 22.19
CA HIS A 15 -12.01 9.49 21.57
C HIS A 15 -11.58 8.41 20.58
N THR A 16 -12.33 7.30 20.55
CA THR A 16 -12.21 6.27 19.50
C THR A 16 -13.11 6.56 18.31
N ASP A 17 -13.82 7.69 18.32
CA ASP A 17 -14.80 8.09 17.30
C ASP A 17 -14.16 8.69 16.04
N PHE A 18 -12.90 8.34 15.76
CA PHE A 18 -12.28 8.67 14.47
C PHE A 18 -12.81 7.70 13.41
N PRO A 19 -13.21 8.19 12.22
CA PRO A 19 -13.75 7.33 11.16
C PRO A 19 -12.86 6.15 10.78
N ASP A 20 -11.54 6.33 10.92
CA ASP A 20 -10.54 5.33 10.56
C ASP A 20 -10.00 4.51 11.75
N PHE A 21 -10.46 4.77 12.98
CA PHE A 21 -10.12 3.92 14.11
C PHE A 21 -10.92 2.61 14.07
N ASP A 22 -10.21 1.52 13.80
CA ASP A 22 -10.75 0.15 13.76
C ASP A 22 -10.08 -0.70 14.84
N PHE A 23 -10.40 -0.46 16.11
CA PHE A 23 -9.83 -1.19 17.26
C PHE A 23 -8.30 -1.32 17.23
N HIS A 24 -7.60 -0.23 16.89
CA HIS A 24 -6.14 -0.26 16.82
C HIS A 24 -5.55 -0.64 18.18
N GLU A 25 -4.65 -1.61 18.20
CA GLU A 25 -3.99 -2.07 19.43
C GLU A 25 -3.23 -0.95 20.15
N GLN A 26 -2.60 -0.04 19.39
CA GLN A 26 -1.79 1.03 19.98
C GLN A 26 -1.68 2.24 19.06
N VAL A 27 -1.80 3.44 19.64
CA VAL A 27 -1.46 4.71 18.97
C VAL A 27 -0.49 5.47 19.86
N VAL A 28 0.65 5.89 19.31
CA VAL A 28 1.75 6.50 20.05
C VAL A 28 2.07 7.87 19.45
N LEU A 29 1.82 8.91 20.23
CA LEU A 29 2.30 10.26 19.93
C LEU A 29 3.77 10.37 20.35
N VAL A 30 4.63 10.76 19.42
CA VAL A 30 6.06 10.90 19.62
C VAL A 30 6.45 12.36 19.47
N SER A 31 7.09 12.89 20.51
CA SER A 31 7.62 14.25 20.53
C SER A 31 9.03 14.25 21.12
N ASP A 32 9.98 14.84 20.41
CA ASP A 32 11.35 15.05 20.89
C ASP A 32 11.74 16.51 20.68
N ARG A 33 11.89 17.25 21.80
CA ARG A 33 12.14 18.70 21.77
C ARG A 33 13.51 19.04 21.14
N ALA A 34 14.52 18.20 21.36
CA ALA A 34 15.88 18.48 20.92
C ALA A 34 16.04 18.39 19.40
N SER A 35 15.42 17.38 18.79
CA SER A 35 15.43 17.18 17.33
C SER A 35 14.26 17.86 16.60
N GLY A 36 13.25 18.33 17.35
CA GLY A 36 12.01 18.86 16.79
C GLY A 36 11.10 17.79 16.18
N LEU A 37 11.30 16.50 16.52
CA LEU A 37 10.44 15.42 16.04
C LEU A 37 9.01 15.60 16.55
N GLN A 38 8.05 15.52 15.63
CA GLN A 38 6.62 15.31 15.89
C GLN A 38 6.17 14.15 14.99
N ALA A 39 5.70 13.06 15.60
CA ALA A 39 5.27 11.89 14.85
C ALA A 39 4.12 11.15 15.55
N ILE A 40 3.41 10.34 14.78
CA ILE A 40 2.40 9.41 15.27
C ILE A 40 2.72 8.03 14.73
N ILE A 41 2.70 7.02 15.60
CA ILE A 41 2.83 5.60 15.23
C ILE A 41 1.52 4.91 15.58
N ALA A 42 0.89 4.23 14.62
CA ALA A 42 -0.29 3.41 14.84
C ALA A 42 0.04 1.94 14.56
N VAL A 43 -0.33 1.08 15.51
CA VAL A 43 -0.30 -0.37 15.39
C VAL A 43 -1.75 -0.82 15.38
N HIS A 44 -2.21 -1.34 14.24
CA HIS A 44 -3.59 -1.76 14.06
C HIS A 44 -3.81 -3.15 14.64
N ASP A 45 -3.12 -4.16 14.12
CA ASP A 45 -3.25 -5.56 14.56
C ASP A 45 -1.88 -6.25 14.47
N THR A 46 -1.52 -7.03 15.49
CA THR A 46 -0.30 -7.87 15.59
C THR A 46 -0.64 -9.35 15.77
N THR A 47 -1.84 -9.76 15.38
CA THR A 47 -2.32 -11.14 15.54
C THR A 47 -1.43 -12.13 14.78
N LEU A 48 -1.09 -11.80 13.54
CA LEU A 48 -0.27 -12.64 12.65
C LEU A 48 1.25 -12.49 12.84
N GLY A 49 1.69 -11.45 13.56
CA GLY A 49 3.11 -11.13 13.72
C GLY A 49 3.34 -9.67 14.09
N PRO A 50 4.59 -9.19 14.11
CA PRO A 50 4.87 -7.77 14.35
C PRO A 50 4.25 -6.91 13.26
N ALA A 51 3.79 -5.71 13.61
CA ALA A 51 3.23 -4.77 12.67
C ALA A 51 4.34 -4.17 11.80
N LEU A 52 4.21 -4.27 10.48
CA LEU A 52 5.15 -3.64 9.55
C LEU A 52 4.43 -2.57 8.73
N GLY A 53 5.02 -1.39 8.65
CA GLY A 53 4.56 -0.32 7.78
C GLY A 53 5.59 0.75 7.54
N GLY A 54 5.47 1.47 6.42
CA GLY A 54 6.39 2.55 6.10
C GLY A 54 6.20 3.80 6.96
N CYS A 55 7.25 4.62 7.06
CA CYS A 55 7.26 5.92 7.72
C CYS A 55 7.06 7.03 6.69
N ARG A 56 5.88 7.66 6.70
CA ARG A 56 5.57 8.81 5.85
C ARG A 56 6.05 10.09 6.50
N MET A 57 6.71 10.97 5.74
CA MET A 57 7.01 12.34 6.18
C MET A 57 6.20 13.32 5.33
N TRP A 58 5.26 14.02 5.97
CA TRP A 58 4.31 14.87 5.24
C TRP A 58 3.90 16.12 6.04
N PRO A 59 3.77 17.30 5.39
CA PRO A 59 3.37 18.53 6.06
C PRO A 59 1.83 18.58 6.23
N TYR A 60 1.31 17.83 7.19
CA TYR A 60 -0.12 17.87 7.53
C TYR A 60 -0.53 19.25 8.04
N ALA A 61 -1.73 19.71 7.65
CA ALA A 61 -2.30 20.96 8.13
C ALA A 61 -2.63 20.90 9.62
N THR A 62 -3.10 19.74 10.10
CA THR A 62 -3.43 19.51 11.51
C THR A 62 -2.96 18.15 12.00
N THR A 63 -2.79 18.00 13.33
CA THR A 63 -2.52 16.70 13.96
C THR A 63 -3.66 15.70 13.77
N ALA A 64 -4.90 16.18 13.62
CA ALA A 64 -6.07 15.34 13.36
C ALA A 64 -5.99 14.71 11.96
N ASP A 65 -5.50 15.44 10.96
CA ASP A 65 -5.27 14.90 9.61
C ASP A 65 -4.18 13.82 9.64
N ALA A 66 -3.08 14.07 10.37
CA ALA A 66 -2.00 13.10 10.55
C ALA A 66 -2.50 11.83 11.26
N LEU A 67 -3.34 11.98 12.30
CA LEU A 67 -3.93 10.86 13.03
C LEU A 67 -4.88 10.05 12.15
N THR A 68 -5.73 10.71 11.37
CA THR A 68 -6.64 10.05 10.42
C THR A 68 -5.85 9.25 9.39
N ASP A 69 -4.80 9.84 8.82
CA ASP A 69 -3.98 9.16 7.81
C ASP A 69 -3.23 7.95 8.38
N VAL A 70 -2.60 8.08 9.55
CA VAL A 70 -1.82 6.97 10.14
C VAL A 70 -2.72 5.80 10.55
N LEU A 71 -3.92 6.05 11.08
CA LEU A 71 -4.89 5.00 11.42
C LEU A 71 -5.31 4.24 10.16
N ARG A 72 -5.82 4.98 9.16
CA ARG A 72 -6.27 4.41 7.88
C ARG A 72 -5.18 3.57 7.20
N LEU A 73 -3.95 4.09 7.16
CA LEU A 73 -2.83 3.39 6.53
C LEU A 73 -2.39 2.15 7.32
N SER A 74 -2.40 2.20 8.66
CA SER A 74 -2.02 1.05 9.48
C SER A 74 -3.02 -0.10 9.38
N ARG A 75 -4.34 0.19 9.32
CA ARG A 75 -5.39 -0.79 8.98
C ARG A 75 -5.15 -1.43 7.60
N GLY A 76 -4.87 -0.59 6.60
CA GLY A 76 -4.55 -1.05 5.25
C GLY A 76 -3.34 -2.01 5.22
N MET A 77 -2.33 -1.78 6.07
CA MET A 77 -1.18 -2.66 6.19
C MET A 77 -1.54 -4.03 6.79
N SER A 78 -2.45 -4.10 7.77
CA SER A 78 -2.90 -5.38 8.32
C SER A 78 -3.59 -6.22 7.25
N TYR A 79 -4.45 -5.58 6.46
CA TYR A 79 -5.22 -6.29 5.43
C TYR A 79 -4.30 -6.74 4.29
N LYS A 80 -3.34 -5.88 3.90
CA LYS A 80 -2.30 -6.21 2.92
C LYS A 80 -1.40 -7.37 3.38
N ALA A 81 -0.93 -7.35 4.62
CA ALA A 81 -0.11 -8.43 5.16
C ALA A 81 -0.89 -9.76 5.21
N ALA A 82 -2.13 -9.73 5.72
CA ALA A 82 -2.97 -10.91 5.84
C ALA A 82 -3.31 -11.53 4.48
N ILE A 83 -3.71 -10.72 3.49
CA ILE A 83 -4.06 -11.22 2.16
C ILE A 83 -2.83 -11.69 1.36
N ALA A 84 -1.66 -11.12 1.63
CA ALA A 84 -0.39 -11.60 1.07
C ALA A 84 0.14 -12.86 1.78
N GLY A 85 -0.52 -13.33 2.84
CA GLY A 85 -0.10 -14.52 3.58
C GLY A 85 1.19 -14.34 4.38
N LEU A 86 1.50 -13.10 4.77
CA LEU A 86 2.74 -12.76 5.46
C LEU A 86 2.59 -12.94 6.98
N PRO A 87 3.66 -13.31 7.70
CA PRO A 87 3.68 -13.41 9.16
C PRO A 87 3.84 -12.03 9.80
N LEU A 88 2.99 -11.09 9.39
CA LEU A 88 3.05 -9.68 9.75
C LEU A 88 1.68 -9.15 10.13
N GLY A 89 1.67 -8.27 11.11
CA GLY A 89 0.57 -7.37 11.40
C GLY A 89 0.62 -6.11 10.55
N GLY A 90 -0.21 -5.13 10.89
CA GLY A 90 -0.27 -3.83 10.23
C GLY A 90 0.07 -2.68 11.16
N GLY A 91 1.00 -1.84 10.72
CA GLY A 91 1.37 -0.62 11.41
C GLY A 91 1.62 0.51 10.44
N LYS A 92 1.80 1.71 10.97
CA LYS A 92 2.24 2.87 10.20
C LYS A 92 2.85 3.92 11.11
N SER A 93 3.76 4.72 10.57
CA SER A 93 4.20 5.95 11.22
C SER A 93 4.11 7.14 10.27
N VAL A 94 3.77 8.29 10.83
CA VAL A 94 3.79 9.59 10.14
C VAL A 94 4.66 10.56 10.93
N VAL A 95 5.57 11.25 10.23
CA VAL A 95 6.33 12.40 10.73
C VAL A 95 5.69 13.65 10.16
N ILE A 96 5.33 14.59 11.02
CA ILE A 96 4.66 15.83 10.63
C ILE A 96 5.75 16.86 10.28
N ALA A 97 6.19 16.84 9.02
CA ALA A 97 7.22 17.72 8.49
C ALA A 97 7.19 17.75 6.95
N ASP A 98 7.67 18.83 6.34
CA ASP A 98 7.90 18.87 4.89
C ASP A 98 9.24 18.22 4.57
N SER A 99 9.20 17.04 3.96
CA SER A 99 10.41 16.30 3.61
C SER A 99 11.36 17.12 2.73
N ARG A 100 10.87 17.95 1.80
CA ARG A 100 11.73 18.74 0.90
C ARG A 100 12.52 19.80 1.64
N GLU A 101 11.94 20.36 2.69
CA GLU A 101 12.62 21.35 3.54
C GLU A 101 13.58 20.69 4.51
N GLU A 102 13.17 19.57 5.13
CA GLU A 102 14.01 18.83 6.09
C GLU A 102 15.31 18.32 5.44
N HIS A 103 15.25 17.83 4.20
CA HIS A 103 16.42 17.33 3.47
C HIS A 103 17.46 18.42 3.13
N LYS A 104 17.11 19.71 3.28
CA LYS A 104 18.09 20.82 3.15
C LYS A 104 19.01 20.94 4.36
N SER A 105 18.68 20.29 5.49
CA SER A 105 19.44 20.32 6.73
C SER A 105 19.77 18.90 7.23
N PRO A 106 20.73 18.19 6.59
CA PRO A 106 20.96 16.76 6.82
C PRO A 106 21.22 16.38 8.28
N ASP A 107 21.98 17.18 9.04
CA ASP A 107 22.29 16.89 10.45
C ASP A 107 21.05 16.99 11.35
N ALA A 108 20.16 17.95 11.08
CA ALA A 108 18.91 18.12 11.81
C ALA A 108 17.93 16.99 11.49
N LEU A 109 17.80 16.63 10.20
CA LEU A 109 17.01 15.49 9.74
C LEU A 109 17.50 14.19 10.39
N ARG A 110 18.82 13.96 10.42
CA ARG A 110 19.43 12.82 11.10
C ARG A 110 19.07 12.77 12.58
N ALA A 111 19.25 13.87 13.31
CA ALA A 111 18.88 13.91 14.73
C ALA A 111 17.41 13.53 14.97
N LYS A 112 16.51 13.97 14.08
CA LYS A 112 15.08 13.66 14.08
C LYS A 112 14.77 12.19 13.78
N LEU A 113 15.43 11.62 12.76
CA LEU A 113 15.24 10.21 12.38
C LEU A 113 15.83 9.23 13.39
N VAL A 114 16.98 9.55 14.00
CA VAL A 114 17.52 8.77 15.12
C VAL A 114 16.57 8.85 16.33
N ALA A 115 15.97 10.01 16.60
CA ALA A 115 14.96 10.15 17.65
C ALA A 115 13.70 9.30 17.38
N LEU A 116 13.26 9.23 16.12
CA LEU A 116 12.19 8.34 15.69
C LEU A 116 12.58 6.87 15.90
N GLY A 117 13.79 6.48 15.52
CA GLY A 117 14.32 5.13 15.76
C GLY A 117 14.24 4.75 17.24
N ARG A 118 14.70 5.62 18.15
CA ARG A 118 14.58 5.39 19.60
C ARG A 118 13.12 5.26 20.07
N ALA A 119 12.18 5.97 19.46
CA ALA A 119 10.76 5.84 19.79
C ALA A 119 10.18 4.50 19.32
N ILE A 120 10.58 4.03 18.13
CA ILE A 120 10.21 2.71 17.60
C ILE A 120 10.82 1.60 18.48
N ASP A 121 12.07 1.74 18.92
CA ASP A 121 12.75 0.74 19.75
C ASP A 121 11.99 0.47 21.06
N ARG A 122 11.39 1.51 21.66
CA ARG A 122 10.56 1.39 22.87
C ARG A 122 9.28 0.57 22.66
N LEU A 123 8.87 0.32 21.41
CA LEU A 123 7.77 -0.60 21.09
C LEU A 123 8.21 -2.07 21.13
N GLY A 124 9.49 -2.36 21.40
CA GLY A 124 9.97 -3.72 21.68
C GLY A 124 9.77 -4.69 20.51
N GLY A 125 9.87 -4.20 19.28
CA GLY A 125 9.66 -4.99 18.07
C GLY A 125 8.21 -5.26 17.69
N ARG A 126 7.24 -4.65 18.39
CA ARG A 126 5.82 -4.66 17.96
C ARG A 126 5.60 -3.95 16.64
N TYR A 127 6.41 -2.94 16.33
CA TYR A 127 6.37 -2.18 15.09
C TYR A 127 7.73 -2.21 14.40
N ILE A 128 7.71 -2.45 13.09
CA ILE A 128 8.85 -2.43 12.18
C ILE A 128 8.55 -1.36 11.13
N THR A 129 9.45 -0.39 11.00
CA THR A 129 9.28 0.66 9.99
C THR A 129 9.95 0.31 8.66
N ALA A 130 9.54 0.98 7.59
CA ALA A 130 10.25 1.01 6.31
C ALA A 130 10.13 2.41 5.69
N GLU A 131 10.64 2.61 4.47
CA GLU A 131 10.40 3.83 3.71
C GLU A 131 8.93 3.97 3.27
N ASP A 132 8.50 5.22 3.06
CA ASP A 132 7.24 5.60 2.40
C ASP A 132 7.40 7.03 1.85
N VAL A 133 6.34 7.62 1.31
CA VAL A 133 6.28 9.00 0.83
C VAL A 133 6.96 9.95 1.81
N GLY A 134 8.01 10.62 1.33
CA GLY A 134 8.79 11.61 2.07
C GLY A 134 9.98 11.04 2.86
N THR A 135 10.20 9.73 2.84
CA THR A 135 11.41 9.08 3.37
C THR A 135 12.04 8.16 2.32
N SER A 136 13.33 7.86 2.51
CA SER A 136 14.18 7.11 1.59
C SER A 136 14.93 5.97 2.30
N PRO A 137 15.64 5.10 1.57
CA PRO A 137 16.48 4.07 2.20
C PRO A 137 17.58 4.68 3.08
N ASP A 138 18.11 5.85 2.70
CA ASP A 138 19.12 6.58 3.48
C ASP A 138 18.53 7.11 4.79
N ASP A 139 17.28 7.59 4.76
CA ASP A 139 16.57 7.98 5.98
C ASP A 139 16.36 6.77 6.89
N MET A 140 15.99 5.61 6.34
CA MET A 140 15.85 4.37 7.11
C MET A 140 17.17 3.89 7.70
N ALA A 141 18.30 4.14 7.03
CA ALA A 141 19.62 3.87 7.58
C ALA A 141 19.92 4.74 8.82
N GLN A 142 19.42 5.98 8.86
CA GLN A 142 19.53 6.86 10.03
C GLN A 142 18.59 6.42 11.15
N VAL A 143 17.35 6.03 10.83
CA VAL A 143 16.42 5.43 11.81
C VAL A 143 17.03 4.19 12.46
N ARG A 144 17.77 3.38 11.70
CA ARG A 144 18.44 2.16 12.17
C ARG A 144 19.47 2.41 13.29
N GLU A 145 20.00 3.62 13.42
CA GLU A 145 20.90 3.96 14.51
C GLU A 145 20.18 4.01 15.87
N GLY A 146 18.87 4.27 15.85
CA GLY A 146 18.03 4.26 17.04
C GLY A 146 17.32 2.93 17.30
N THR A 147 17.23 2.02 16.33
CA THR A 147 16.56 0.72 16.48
C THR A 147 16.97 -0.31 15.42
N ARG A 148 16.86 -1.60 15.76
CA ARG A 148 16.94 -2.70 14.80
C ARG A 148 15.64 -2.96 14.02
N HIS A 149 14.53 -2.33 14.41
CA HIS A 149 13.19 -2.61 13.87
C HIS A 149 12.87 -1.76 12.64
N VAL A 150 13.69 -1.92 11.60
CA VAL A 150 13.60 -1.18 10.34
C VAL A 150 13.98 -2.08 9.16
N ALA A 151 13.30 -1.88 8.04
CA ALA A 151 13.53 -2.55 6.76
C ALA A 151 13.52 -1.54 5.61
N GLY A 152 13.80 -1.98 4.38
CA GLY A 152 13.84 -1.12 3.20
C GLY A 152 15.13 -0.31 3.13
N ILE A 153 16.27 -0.95 3.44
CA ILE A 153 17.58 -0.31 3.44
C ILE A 153 18.31 -0.60 2.12
N ALA A 154 19.20 0.31 1.73
CA ALA A 154 19.99 0.15 0.51
C ALA A 154 20.83 -1.15 0.54
N PRO A 155 21.05 -1.83 -0.61
CA PRO A 155 21.82 -3.07 -0.67
C PRO A 155 23.25 -2.92 -0.13
N GLU A 156 23.88 -1.79 -0.39
CA GLU A 156 25.23 -1.44 0.08
C GLU A 156 25.30 -1.37 1.61
N GLN A 157 24.14 -1.21 2.26
CA GLN A 157 23.95 -1.10 3.69
C GLN A 157 23.22 -2.32 4.28
N GLY A 158 23.12 -3.42 3.53
CA GLY A 158 22.62 -4.71 3.99
C GLY A 158 21.11 -4.95 3.85
N GLY A 159 20.39 -4.13 3.08
CA GLY A 159 18.99 -4.40 2.72
C GLY A 159 18.83 -5.00 1.31
N LEU A 160 17.60 -5.00 0.77
CA LEU A 160 17.28 -5.54 -0.56
C LEU A 160 17.04 -4.45 -1.61
N GLY A 161 17.15 -3.16 -1.28
CA GLY A 161 17.02 -2.03 -2.24
C GLY A 161 15.60 -1.71 -2.73
N ASP A 162 15.46 -1.19 -3.95
CA ASP A 162 14.19 -0.69 -4.51
C ASP A 162 13.10 -1.81 -4.58
N PRO A 163 11.92 -1.61 -3.97
CA PRO A 163 10.81 -2.56 -4.04
C PRO A 163 9.98 -2.50 -5.33
N SER A 164 10.25 -1.54 -6.21
CA SER A 164 9.48 -1.31 -7.44
C SER A 164 9.43 -2.52 -8.37
N PRO A 165 10.52 -3.27 -8.64
CA PRO A 165 10.46 -4.43 -9.54
C PRO A 165 9.52 -5.54 -9.05
N MET A 166 9.51 -5.81 -7.73
CA MET A 166 8.60 -6.81 -7.16
C MET A 166 7.15 -6.33 -7.17
N THR A 167 6.93 -5.02 -6.99
CA THR A 167 5.59 -4.43 -7.11
C THR A 167 5.09 -4.50 -8.56
N ALA A 168 5.95 -4.23 -9.54
CA ALA A 168 5.63 -4.35 -10.97
C ALA A 168 5.34 -5.79 -11.36
N LEU A 169 6.15 -6.76 -10.90
CA LEU A 169 5.89 -8.19 -11.09
C LEU A 169 4.54 -8.61 -10.49
N GLY A 170 4.23 -8.16 -9.26
CA GLY A 170 2.92 -8.40 -8.63
C GLY A 170 1.76 -7.86 -9.45
N ALA A 171 1.89 -6.63 -9.96
CA ALA A 171 0.90 -6.02 -10.84
C ALA A 171 0.76 -6.79 -12.17
N PHE A 172 1.87 -7.20 -12.77
CA PHE A 172 1.88 -7.98 -14.01
C PHE A 172 1.13 -9.31 -13.85
N VAL A 173 1.47 -10.11 -12.84
CA VAL A 173 0.79 -11.40 -12.61
C VAL A 173 -0.65 -11.23 -12.14
N GLY A 174 -0.96 -10.12 -11.47
CA GLY A 174 -2.33 -9.77 -11.11
C GLY A 174 -3.20 -9.40 -12.31
N ILE A 175 -2.62 -8.71 -13.30
CA ILE A 175 -3.28 -8.46 -14.59
C ILE A 175 -3.52 -9.78 -15.33
N GLN A 176 -2.55 -10.71 -15.32
CA GLN A 176 -2.74 -12.05 -15.90
C GLN A 176 -3.90 -12.79 -15.23
N ALA A 177 -3.99 -12.77 -13.89
CA ALA A 177 -5.10 -13.38 -13.16
C ALA A 177 -6.46 -12.75 -13.52
N ALA A 178 -6.51 -11.42 -13.61
CA ALA A 178 -7.73 -10.69 -13.93
C ALA A 178 -8.19 -10.96 -15.38
N VAL A 179 -7.26 -10.99 -16.33
CA VAL A 179 -7.53 -11.37 -17.72
C VAL A 179 -8.00 -12.82 -17.83
N LYS A 180 -7.37 -13.74 -17.11
CA LYS A 180 -7.78 -15.14 -17.06
C LYS A 180 -9.21 -15.30 -16.56
N HIS A 181 -9.54 -14.66 -15.44
CA HIS A 181 -10.86 -14.75 -14.84
C HIS A 181 -11.95 -14.04 -15.66
N HIS A 182 -11.70 -12.82 -16.12
CA HIS A 182 -12.76 -12.00 -16.70
C HIS A 182 -12.85 -12.08 -18.22
N LEU A 183 -11.72 -12.22 -18.91
CA LEU A 183 -11.64 -12.31 -20.36
C LEU A 183 -11.52 -13.75 -20.87
N GLN A 184 -11.37 -14.73 -19.95
CA GLN A 184 -11.23 -16.16 -20.29
C GLN A 184 -10.06 -16.42 -21.24
N ARG A 185 -8.92 -15.77 -20.96
CA ARG A 185 -7.69 -15.86 -21.75
C ARG A 185 -6.47 -16.19 -20.88
N ASP A 186 -5.61 -17.07 -21.37
CA ASP A 186 -4.37 -17.45 -20.66
C ASP A 186 -3.14 -16.60 -21.03
N ASP A 187 -3.28 -15.65 -21.98
CA ASP A 187 -2.19 -14.77 -22.39
C ASP A 187 -2.66 -13.34 -22.69
N LEU A 188 -1.71 -12.40 -22.71
CA LEU A 188 -1.96 -10.97 -22.91
C LEU A 188 -1.78 -10.53 -24.38
N ARG A 189 -1.46 -11.44 -25.29
CA ARG A 189 -1.06 -11.09 -26.66
C ARG A 189 -2.19 -10.39 -27.40
N GLY A 190 -1.89 -9.23 -27.96
CA GLY A 190 -2.84 -8.41 -28.69
C GLY A 190 -3.89 -7.71 -27.83
N LEU A 191 -3.95 -7.91 -26.52
CA LEU A 191 -4.78 -7.08 -25.64
C LEU A 191 -4.22 -5.66 -25.59
N THR A 192 -5.09 -4.68 -25.38
CA THR A 192 -4.71 -3.29 -25.20
C THR A 192 -4.75 -2.93 -23.72
N VAL A 193 -3.63 -2.49 -23.16
CA VAL A 193 -3.50 -2.11 -21.75
C VAL A 193 -3.18 -0.62 -21.66
N ALA A 194 -4.04 0.14 -20.97
CA ALA A 194 -3.83 1.55 -20.69
C ALA A 194 -3.12 1.73 -19.34
N VAL A 195 -1.84 2.10 -19.34
CA VAL A 195 -1.03 2.32 -18.14
C VAL A 195 -0.98 3.82 -17.80
N GLN A 196 -1.55 4.19 -16.66
CA GLN A 196 -1.50 5.57 -16.15
C GLN A 196 -0.40 5.71 -15.12
N GLY A 197 0.67 6.43 -15.46
CA GLY A 197 1.88 6.60 -14.66
C GLY A 197 2.99 5.67 -15.11
N LEU A 198 4.12 6.25 -15.49
CA LEU A 198 5.35 5.59 -15.94
C LEU A 198 6.53 5.87 -14.99
N GLY A 199 6.25 5.91 -13.68
CA GLY A 199 7.30 5.84 -12.65
C GLY A 199 8.03 4.49 -12.66
N HIS A 200 8.83 4.18 -11.64
CA HIS A 200 9.62 2.94 -11.60
C HIS A 200 8.75 1.68 -11.81
N VAL A 201 7.65 1.58 -11.04
CA VAL A 201 6.69 0.46 -11.14
C VAL A 201 5.95 0.47 -12.48
N GLY A 202 5.45 1.63 -12.91
CA GLY A 202 4.65 1.75 -14.13
C GLY A 202 5.45 1.47 -15.40
N MET A 203 6.70 1.93 -15.47
CA MET A 203 7.60 1.67 -16.59
C MET A 203 8.00 0.19 -16.66
N ASP A 204 8.33 -0.43 -15.53
CA ASP A 204 8.66 -1.85 -15.50
C ASP A 204 7.44 -2.74 -15.80
N LEU A 205 6.24 -2.34 -15.37
CA LEU A 205 5.00 -2.98 -15.77
C LEU A 205 4.78 -2.86 -17.29
N ALA A 206 4.97 -1.66 -17.87
CA ALA A 206 4.86 -1.45 -19.31
C ALA A 206 5.83 -2.35 -20.09
N ARG A 207 7.09 -2.47 -19.63
CA ARG A 207 8.07 -3.40 -20.19
C ARG A 207 7.56 -4.85 -20.19
N GLN A 208 7.12 -5.36 -19.04
CA GLN A 208 6.62 -6.74 -18.91
C GLN A 208 5.37 -7.00 -19.78
N LEU A 209 4.46 -6.04 -19.85
CA LEU A 209 3.26 -6.12 -20.70
C LEU A 209 3.62 -6.16 -22.19
N HIS A 210 4.57 -5.32 -22.62
CA HIS A 210 5.09 -5.31 -23.99
C HIS A 210 5.76 -6.65 -24.34
N GLU A 211 6.63 -7.17 -23.47
CA GLU A 211 7.28 -8.48 -23.63
C GLU A 211 6.26 -9.63 -23.72
N ALA A 212 5.13 -9.51 -23.02
CA ALA A 212 4.00 -10.44 -23.10
C ALA A 212 3.11 -10.26 -24.35
N GLY A 213 3.45 -9.30 -25.23
CA GLY A 213 2.76 -9.04 -26.49
C GLY A 213 1.50 -8.17 -26.39
N ALA A 214 1.30 -7.45 -25.28
CA ALA A 214 0.22 -6.48 -25.16
C ALA A 214 0.54 -5.20 -25.94
N ARG A 215 -0.51 -4.55 -26.46
CA ARG A 215 -0.46 -3.19 -27.01
C ARG A 215 -0.62 -2.19 -25.87
N LEU A 216 0.17 -1.13 -25.88
CA LEU A 216 0.22 -0.18 -24.78
C LEU A 216 -0.37 1.17 -25.17
N ILE A 217 -1.20 1.69 -24.28
CA ILE A 217 -1.59 3.10 -24.24
C ILE A 217 -1.02 3.64 -22.93
N VAL A 218 -0.33 4.77 -22.96
CA VAL A 218 0.40 5.29 -21.79
C VAL A 218 0.10 6.75 -21.52
N SER A 219 0.12 7.13 -20.25
CA SER A 219 -0.01 8.53 -19.85
C SER A 219 0.87 8.83 -18.63
N ASP A 220 1.60 9.94 -18.66
CA ASP A 220 2.50 10.39 -17.59
C ASP A 220 2.72 11.90 -17.75
N PRO A 221 2.85 12.69 -16.65
CA PRO A 221 3.15 14.12 -16.76
C PRO A 221 4.55 14.42 -17.33
N VAL A 222 5.48 13.45 -17.31
CA VAL A 222 6.85 13.63 -17.77
C VAL A 222 6.98 13.16 -19.22
N ALA A 223 7.14 14.11 -20.15
CA ALA A 223 7.22 13.85 -21.59
C ALA A 223 8.30 12.82 -21.97
N SER A 224 9.49 12.88 -21.36
CA SER A 224 10.58 11.96 -21.67
C SER A 224 10.26 10.49 -21.35
N ARG A 225 9.37 10.22 -20.37
CA ARG A 225 8.90 8.86 -20.07
C ARG A 225 7.94 8.34 -21.14
N LEU A 226 7.08 9.22 -21.66
CA LEU A 226 6.20 8.89 -22.78
C LEU A 226 6.99 8.59 -24.05
N GLU A 227 7.99 9.43 -24.36
CA GLU A 227 8.90 9.24 -25.49
C GLU A 227 9.65 7.90 -25.37
N TYR A 228 10.16 7.59 -24.18
CA TYR A 228 10.82 6.32 -23.91
C TYR A 228 9.89 5.12 -24.16
N ALA A 229 8.68 5.14 -23.60
CA ALA A 229 7.71 4.05 -23.78
C ALA A 229 7.25 3.92 -25.25
N ALA A 230 7.10 5.03 -25.97
CA ALA A 230 6.78 5.01 -27.39
C ALA A 230 7.90 4.39 -28.22
N LEU A 231 9.15 4.79 -27.97
CA LEU A 231 10.33 4.31 -28.70
C LEU A 231 10.62 2.82 -28.42
N HIS A 232 10.57 2.41 -27.17
CA HIS A 232 11.01 1.07 -26.77
C HIS A 232 9.88 0.03 -26.76
N TYR A 233 8.64 0.44 -26.56
CA TYR A 233 7.51 -0.48 -26.41
C TYR A 233 6.40 -0.26 -27.46
N GLY A 234 6.58 0.68 -28.39
CA GLY A 234 5.57 1.03 -29.39
C GLY A 234 4.29 1.59 -28.76
N ALA A 235 4.39 2.17 -27.55
CA ALA A 235 3.24 2.65 -26.80
C ALA A 235 2.64 3.92 -27.42
N GLN A 236 1.31 4.02 -27.39
CA GLN A 236 0.59 5.23 -27.79
C GLN A 236 0.40 6.15 -26.57
N ALA A 237 0.97 7.35 -26.61
CA ALA A 237 0.77 8.35 -25.57
C ALA A 237 -0.62 9.01 -25.66
N VAL A 238 -1.26 9.24 -24.51
CA VAL A 238 -2.54 9.97 -24.39
C VAL A 238 -2.49 10.96 -23.22
N ALA A 239 -3.40 11.95 -23.25
CA ALA A 239 -3.53 12.95 -22.21
C ALA A 239 -3.92 12.34 -20.85
N LEU A 240 -3.43 12.97 -19.77
CA LEU A 240 -3.59 12.50 -18.38
C LEU A 240 -5.06 12.37 -17.95
N ASP A 241 -5.88 13.32 -18.39
CA ASP A 241 -7.31 13.39 -18.11
C ASP A 241 -8.13 12.43 -18.99
N ALA A 242 -7.58 11.97 -20.12
CA ALA A 242 -8.30 11.10 -21.05
C ALA A 242 -8.04 9.60 -20.81
N VAL A 243 -6.89 9.23 -20.21
CA VAL A 243 -6.40 7.84 -20.18
C VAL A 243 -7.41 6.81 -19.63
N HIS A 244 -8.19 7.17 -18.61
CA HIS A 244 -9.17 6.29 -18.00
C HIS A 244 -10.35 5.97 -18.94
N ALA A 245 -10.67 6.88 -19.86
CA ALA A 245 -11.78 6.78 -20.79
C ALA A 245 -11.42 6.17 -22.15
N VAL A 246 -10.13 5.87 -22.37
CA VAL A 246 -9.69 5.25 -23.62
C VAL A 246 -10.17 3.81 -23.71
N ALA A 247 -10.70 3.44 -24.87
CA ALA A 247 -11.09 2.06 -25.16
C ALA A 247 -9.87 1.13 -25.08
N CYS A 248 -9.86 0.24 -24.08
CA CYS A 248 -8.82 -0.74 -23.83
C CYS A 248 -9.41 -1.97 -23.14
N ASP A 249 -8.66 -3.05 -23.06
CA ASP A 249 -9.08 -4.26 -22.34
C ASP A 249 -8.84 -4.11 -20.84
N VAL A 250 -7.69 -3.55 -20.47
CA VAL A 250 -7.25 -3.36 -19.08
C VAL A 250 -6.82 -1.92 -18.86
N PHE A 251 -7.37 -1.28 -17.83
CA PHE A 251 -6.87 -0.01 -17.29
C PHE A 251 -6.00 -0.27 -16.06
N ALA A 252 -4.74 0.16 -16.10
CA ALA A 252 -3.73 -0.06 -15.08
C ALA A 252 -3.30 1.26 -14.45
N PRO A 253 -3.99 1.74 -13.39
CA PRO A 253 -3.56 2.92 -12.64
C PRO A 253 -2.30 2.63 -11.81
N CYS A 254 -1.22 3.35 -12.10
CA CYS A 254 0.11 3.19 -11.49
C CYS A 254 0.72 4.52 -11.01
N ALA A 255 -0.07 5.61 -11.00
CA ALA A 255 0.36 6.94 -10.59
C ALA A 255 -0.10 7.31 -9.18
N LEU A 256 -1.32 7.89 -9.07
CA LEU A 256 -1.89 8.43 -7.84
C LEU A 256 -3.06 7.57 -7.36
N GLY A 257 -3.41 7.72 -6.09
CA GLY A 257 -4.66 7.19 -5.54
C GLY A 257 -5.87 8.03 -5.98
N ALA A 258 -7.07 7.57 -5.60
CA ALA A 258 -8.37 8.18 -5.86
C ALA A 258 -8.66 8.45 -7.35
N VAL A 259 -7.98 7.74 -8.26
CA VAL A 259 -8.18 7.84 -9.70
C VAL A 259 -9.54 7.31 -10.14
N ILE A 260 -10.14 6.40 -9.36
CA ILE A 260 -11.50 5.91 -9.54
C ILE A 260 -12.37 6.67 -8.54
N ASN A 261 -13.13 7.62 -9.06
CA ASN A 261 -13.91 8.56 -8.27
C ASN A 261 -15.25 8.87 -8.96
N PRO A 262 -16.16 9.62 -8.32
CA PRO A 262 -17.47 9.89 -8.89
C PRO A 262 -17.43 10.52 -10.29
N GLN A 263 -16.36 11.21 -10.64
CA GLN A 263 -16.18 11.88 -11.94
C GLN A 263 -15.62 10.93 -13.02
N THR A 264 -14.76 9.98 -12.66
CA THR A 264 -14.06 9.11 -13.62
C THR A 264 -14.72 7.74 -13.76
N VAL A 265 -15.39 7.24 -12.73
CA VAL A 265 -15.83 5.83 -12.65
C VAL A 265 -16.79 5.45 -13.76
N ASP A 266 -17.62 6.36 -14.28
CA ASP A 266 -18.55 6.08 -15.38
C ASP A 266 -17.89 6.15 -16.76
N ALA A 267 -16.82 6.94 -16.88
CA ALA A 267 -16.08 7.11 -18.11
C ALA A 267 -15.10 5.95 -18.36
N ILE A 268 -14.77 5.13 -17.34
CA ILE A 268 -13.90 3.98 -17.50
C ILE A 268 -14.45 3.05 -18.58
N ALA A 269 -13.71 2.94 -19.69
CA ALA A 269 -14.07 2.17 -20.88
C ALA A 269 -13.48 0.75 -20.87
N ALA A 270 -12.57 0.47 -19.93
CA ALA A 270 -11.93 -0.84 -19.79
C ALA A 270 -12.90 -1.90 -19.23
N ARG A 271 -12.58 -3.17 -19.50
CA ARG A 271 -13.27 -4.33 -18.93
C ARG A 271 -12.66 -4.79 -17.61
N VAL A 272 -11.38 -4.49 -17.41
CA VAL A 272 -10.62 -4.81 -16.20
C VAL A 272 -9.93 -3.55 -15.70
N VAL A 273 -9.95 -3.32 -14.39
CA VAL A 273 -9.11 -2.33 -13.70
C VAL A 273 -8.14 -3.08 -12.81
N ALA A 274 -6.85 -3.02 -13.15
CA ALA A 274 -5.80 -3.75 -12.46
C ALA A 274 -4.46 -3.00 -12.58
N GLY A 275 -4.11 -2.23 -11.55
CA GLY A 275 -2.89 -1.42 -11.53
C GLY A 275 -2.21 -1.41 -10.16
N ALA A 276 -1.04 -0.78 -10.08
CA ALA A 276 -0.19 -0.82 -8.89
C ALA A 276 -0.38 0.37 -7.92
N ALA A 277 -1.15 1.41 -8.31
CA ALA A 277 -1.38 2.56 -7.46
C ALA A 277 -2.04 2.15 -6.13
N ASN A 278 -1.74 2.87 -5.05
CA ASN A 278 -2.38 2.66 -3.74
C ASN A 278 -3.65 3.52 -3.63
N ASN A 279 -4.66 3.02 -2.92
CA ASN A 279 -5.94 3.70 -2.68
C ASN A 279 -6.63 4.11 -3.99
N GLN A 280 -6.73 3.21 -4.96
CA GLN A 280 -7.24 3.53 -6.31
C GLN A 280 -8.69 4.01 -6.29
N LEU A 281 -9.51 3.38 -5.45
CA LEU A 281 -10.87 3.82 -5.14
C LEU A 281 -10.80 5.03 -4.21
N SER A 282 -11.42 6.14 -4.61
CA SER A 282 -11.57 7.31 -3.73
C SER A 282 -12.43 7.01 -2.50
N VAL A 283 -13.46 6.18 -2.68
CA VAL A 283 -14.35 5.65 -1.65
C VAL A 283 -14.80 4.23 -2.04
N PRO A 284 -15.16 3.34 -1.10
CA PRO A 284 -15.53 1.95 -1.38
C PRO A 284 -16.64 1.79 -2.43
N GLU A 285 -17.60 2.72 -2.45
CA GLU A 285 -18.75 2.74 -3.38
C GLU A 285 -18.29 2.78 -4.84
N MET A 286 -17.08 3.26 -5.12
CA MET A 286 -16.54 3.22 -6.48
C MET A 286 -16.28 1.78 -6.95
N GLY A 287 -15.90 0.90 -6.03
CA GLY A 287 -15.78 -0.53 -6.30
C GLY A 287 -17.15 -1.19 -6.54
N ASP A 288 -18.20 -0.75 -5.83
CA ASP A 288 -19.57 -1.20 -6.08
C ASP A 288 -20.05 -0.79 -7.47
N ARG A 289 -19.75 0.45 -7.87
CA ARG A 289 -20.10 0.96 -9.20
C ARG A 289 -19.37 0.21 -10.31
N LEU A 290 -18.08 -0.10 -10.15
CA LEU A 290 -17.34 -0.95 -11.10
C LEU A 290 -17.99 -2.33 -11.22
N HIS A 291 -18.35 -2.95 -10.08
CA HIS A 291 -19.01 -4.24 -10.05
C HIS A 291 -20.38 -4.22 -10.76
N ALA A 292 -21.21 -3.21 -10.49
CA ALA A 292 -22.51 -3.04 -11.13
C ALA A 292 -22.41 -2.83 -12.65
N ARG A 293 -21.31 -2.23 -13.12
CA ARG A 293 -21.00 -2.06 -14.56
C ARG A 293 -20.38 -3.32 -15.19
N GLY A 294 -20.16 -4.39 -14.42
CA GLY A 294 -19.52 -5.61 -14.90
C GLY A 294 -18.01 -5.46 -15.17
N ILE A 295 -17.37 -4.43 -14.62
CA ILE A 295 -15.92 -4.20 -14.76
C ILE A 295 -15.22 -4.94 -13.62
N LEU A 296 -14.31 -5.87 -13.97
CA LEU A 296 -13.54 -6.56 -12.93
C LEU A 296 -12.48 -5.63 -12.35
N TYR A 297 -12.53 -5.41 -11.04
CA TYR A 297 -11.51 -4.68 -10.30
C TYR A 297 -10.59 -5.64 -9.56
N ALA A 298 -9.28 -5.56 -9.79
CA ALA A 298 -8.28 -6.22 -8.96
C ALA A 298 -7.96 -5.32 -7.74
N PRO A 299 -8.31 -5.72 -6.50
CA PRO A 299 -8.13 -4.87 -5.32
C PRO A 299 -6.68 -4.44 -5.17
N ASP A 300 -6.47 -3.13 -5.07
CA ASP A 300 -5.17 -2.47 -5.16
C ASP A 300 -4.14 -3.03 -4.17
N TYR A 301 -4.53 -3.15 -2.90
CA TYR A 301 -3.64 -3.63 -1.84
C TYR A 301 -3.26 -5.10 -1.98
N VAL A 302 -3.97 -5.88 -2.81
CA VAL A 302 -3.62 -7.26 -3.15
C VAL A 302 -2.65 -7.28 -4.31
N ILE A 303 -3.02 -6.63 -5.42
CA ILE A 303 -2.24 -6.65 -6.67
C ILE A 303 -0.87 -5.98 -6.51
N ASN A 304 -0.77 -4.94 -5.66
CA ASN A 304 0.48 -4.22 -5.42
C ASN A 304 1.27 -4.73 -4.19
N ALA A 305 0.92 -5.91 -3.64
CA ALA A 305 1.55 -6.44 -2.43
C ALA A 305 3.03 -6.82 -2.59
N GLY A 306 3.54 -6.92 -3.83
CA GLY A 306 4.91 -7.36 -4.11
C GLY A 306 5.99 -6.57 -3.37
N GLY A 307 5.81 -5.26 -3.20
CA GLY A 307 6.71 -4.43 -2.40
C GLY A 307 6.74 -4.84 -0.92
N LEU A 308 5.58 -5.12 -0.31
CA LEU A 308 5.52 -5.58 1.07
C LEU A 308 6.13 -6.97 1.23
N ILE A 309 5.90 -7.88 0.28
CA ILE A 309 6.49 -9.23 0.29
C ILE A 309 8.02 -9.12 0.30
N LYS A 310 8.59 -8.23 -0.51
CA LYS A 310 10.04 -7.98 -0.53
C LYS A 310 10.56 -7.38 0.77
N VAL A 311 9.90 -6.37 1.33
CA VAL A 311 10.32 -5.73 2.58
C VAL A 311 10.23 -6.71 3.76
N CYS A 312 9.20 -7.57 3.77
CA CYS A 312 9.07 -8.68 4.70
C CYS A 312 10.25 -9.66 4.54
N ALA A 313 10.57 -10.03 3.30
CA ALA A 313 11.66 -10.94 2.98
C ALA A 313 13.02 -10.41 3.44
N GLU A 314 13.27 -9.11 3.26
CA GLU A 314 14.46 -8.42 3.76
C GLU A 314 14.56 -8.55 5.28
N TYR A 315 13.50 -8.17 5.99
CA TYR A 315 13.51 -8.13 7.45
C TYR A 315 13.72 -9.53 8.08
N PHE A 316 13.05 -10.55 7.54
CA PHE A 316 13.20 -11.93 8.01
C PHE A 316 14.38 -12.68 7.39
N ARG A 317 15.15 -12.02 6.50
CA ARG A 317 16.30 -12.62 5.79
C ARG A 317 15.92 -13.91 5.07
N THR A 318 14.75 -13.93 4.44
CA THR A 318 14.33 -15.08 3.63
C THR A 318 15.15 -15.19 2.35
N ASP A 319 15.26 -16.41 1.86
CA ASP A 319 15.98 -16.75 0.63
C ASP A 319 15.43 -15.98 -0.59
N ALA A 320 16.30 -15.29 -1.32
CA ALA A 320 15.95 -14.52 -2.51
C ALA A 320 15.31 -15.39 -3.61
N SER A 321 15.62 -16.69 -3.67
CA SER A 321 14.99 -17.63 -4.61
C SER A 321 13.51 -17.86 -4.32
N LYS A 322 13.03 -17.59 -3.09
CA LYS A 322 11.61 -17.68 -2.70
C LYS A 322 10.85 -16.41 -3.06
N LEU A 323 11.50 -15.26 -2.99
CA LEU A 323 10.86 -13.95 -3.16
C LEU A 323 10.05 -13.86 -4.46
N GLU A 324 10.63 -14.23 -5.60
CA GLU A 324 9.89 -14.17 -6.87
C GLU A 324 8.68 -15.11 -6.88
N ARG A 325 8.81 -16.32 -6.31
CA ARG A 325 7.69 -17.27 -6.19
C ARG A 325 6.58 -16.71 -5.30
N ASP A 326 6.94 -16.12 -4.17
CA ASP A 326 5.99 -15.55 -3.21
C ASP A 326 5.25 -14.35 -3.83
N VAL A 327 5.94 -13.50 -4.59
CA VAL A 327 5.30 -12.41 -5.35
C VAL A 327 4.38 -12.97 -6.45
N ARG A 328 4.79 -14.02 -7.16
CA ARG A 328 3.95 -14.64 -8.20
C ARG A 328 2.67 -15.26 -7.63
N ALA A 329 2.64 -15.66 -6.36
CA ALA A 329 1.44 -16.15 -5.68
C ALA A 329 0.31 -15.10 -5.53
N ILE A 330 0.59 -13.82 -5.82
CA ILE A 330 -0.45 -12.78 -5.98
C ILE A 330 -1.47 -13.19 -7.06
N HIS A 331 -1.02 -13.87 -8.12
CA HIS A 331 -1.90 -14.41 -9.16
C HIS A 331 -3.00 -15.30 -8.57
N ASP A 332 -2.61 -16.31 -7.79
CA ASP A 332 -3.53 -17.30 -7.25
C ASP A 332 -4.42 -16.69 -6.16
N THR A 333 -3.88 -15.75 -5.39
CA THR A 333 -4.64 -14.98 -4.40
C THR A 333 -5.76 -14.18 -5.07
N LEU A 334 -5.46 -13.50 -6.18
CA LEU A 334 -6.47 -12.76 -6.95
C LEU A 334 -7.50 -13.68 -7.59
N LEU A 335 -7.09 -14.81 -8.18
CA LEU A 335 -8.04 -15.81 -8.70
C LEU A 335 -9.01 -16.31 -7.63
N ALA A 336 -8.52 -16.57 -6.42
CA ALA A 336 -9.37 -16.99 -5.30
C ALA A 336 -10.37 -15.88 -4.91
N ILE A 337 -9.95 -14.62 -4.88
CA ILE A 337 -10.83 -13.47 -4.63
C ILE A 337 -11.90 -13.37 -5.73
N PHE A 338 -11.51 -13.45 -7.00
CA PHE A 338 -12.43 -13.32 -8.12
C PHE A 338 -13.46 -14.46 -8.17
N ALA A 339 -13.02 -15.70 -7.90
CA ALA A 339 -13.91 -16.86 -7.82
C ALA A 339 -14.96 -16.69 -6.71
N GLN A 340 -14.54 -16.25 -5.52
CA GLN A 340 -15.47 -16.01 -4.41
C GLN A 340 -16.42 -14.84 -4.67
N SER A 341 -15.90 -13.74 -5.23
CA SER A 341 -16.69 -12.58 -5.64
C SER A 341 -17.79 -13.01 -6.63
N THR A 342 -17.44 -13.85 -7.62
CA THR A 342 -18.39 -14.39 -8.61
C THR A 342 -19.42 -15.31 -7.95
N GLN A 343 -18.98 -16.23 -7.08
CA GLN A 343 -19.86 -17.18 -6.40
C GLN A 343 -20.91 -16.48 -5.51
N ARG A 344 -20.53 -15.37 -4.88
CA ARG A 344 -21.37 -14.64 -3.92
C ARG A 344 -22.12 -13.46 -4.55
N GLY A 345 -21.76 -13.05 -5.77
CA GLY A 345 -22.31 -11.86 -6.42
C GLY A 345 -21.91 -10.56 -5.69
N GLU A 346 -20.69 -10.52 -5.15
CA GLU A 346 -20.18 -9.39 -4.37
C GLU A 346 -19.02 -8.69 -5.09
N PRO A 347 -18.83 -7.38 -4.87
CA PRO A 347 -17.66 -6.65 -5.33
C PRO A 347 -16.34 -7.25 -4.81
N THR A 348 -15.29 -7.19 -5.63
CA THR A 348 -13.98 -7.78 -5.30
C THR A 348 -13.29 -7.10 -4.12
N HIS A 349 -13.46 -5.79 -3.94
CA HIS A 349 -12.86 -5.05 -2.83
C HIS A 349 -13.45 -5.51 -1.48
N ALA A 350 -14.79 -5.62 -1.37
CA ALA A 350 -15.46 -6.15 -0.19
C ALA A 350 -15.11 -7.63 0.08
N THR A 351 -14.98 -8.42 -1.00
CA THR A 351 -14.55 -9.83 -0.90
C THR A 351 -13.14 -9.95 -0.34
N ALA A 352 -12.20 -9.12 -0.80
CA ALA A 352 -10.83 -9.13 -0.34
C ALA A 352 -10.71 -8.70 1.13
N ASP A 353 -11.49 -7.69 1.55
CA ASP A 353 -11.55 -7.23 2.94
C ASP A 353 -12.04 -8.34 3.88
N ARG A 354 -13.12 -9.03 3.49
CA ARG A 354 -13.64 -10.18 4.24
C ARG A 354 -12.58 -11.27 4.38
N LEU A 355 -11.90 -11.62 3.28
CA LEU A 355 -10.86 -12.66 3.31
C LEU A 355 -9.66 -12.28 4.17
N ALA A 356 -9.26 -11.00 4.17
CA ALA A 356 -8.21 -10.52 5.05
C ALA A 356 -8.61 -10.69 6.53
N ARG A 357 -9.83 -10.27 6.90
CA ARG A 357 -10.36 -10.46 8.27
C ARG A 357 -10.45 -11.92 8.67
N GLU A 358 -10.92 -12.80 7.78
CA GLU A 358 -10.98 -14.24 8.03
C GLU A 358 -9.60 -14.84 8.29
N ARG A 359 -8.57 -14.43 7.52
CA ARG A 359 -7.19 -14.89 7.73
C ARG A 359 -6.61 -14.42 9.06
N ILE A 360 -6.86 -13.16 9.44
CA ILE A 360 -6.45 -12.63 10.75
C ILE A 360 -7.10 -13.45 11.88
N ALA A 361 -8.41 -13.66 11.81
CA ALA A 361 -9.15 -14.42 12.81
C ALA A 361 -8.66 -15.88 12.92
N GLN A 362 -8.41 -16.54 11.78
CA GLN A 362 -7.86 -17.91 11.74
C GLN A 362 -6.46 -17.98 12.36
N GLY A 363 -5.57 -17.03 12.05
CA GLY A 363 -4.24 -16.97 12.64
C GLY A 363 -4.27 -16.77 14.16
N GLY A 364 -5.18 -15.92 14.65
CA GLY A 364 -5.41 -15.73 16.09
C GLY A 364 -5.85 -17.02 16.80
N ALA A 365 -6.79 -17.76 16.20
CA ALA A 365 -7.25 -19.04 16.73
C ALA A 365 -6.13 -20.09 16.80
N GLN A 366 -5.30 -20.20 15.75
CA GLN A 366 -4.16 -21.12 15.71
C GLN A 366 -3.09 -20.79 16.76
N ARG A 367 -2.80 -19.51 16.97
CA ARG A 367 -1.85 -19.05 17.99
C ARG A 367 -2.35 -19.36 19.40
N SER A 368 -3.64 -19.12 19.68
CA SER A 368 -4.25 -19.46 20.96
C SER A 368 -4.17 -20.96 21.24
N ALA A 369 -4.51 -21.81 20.26
CA ALA A 369 -4.43 -23.26 20.40
C ALA A 369 -2.99 -23.75 20.68
N THR A 370 -1.99 -23.15 20.04
CA THR A 370 -0.56 -23.47 20.27
C THR A 370 -0.13 -23.09 21.69
N LEU A 371 -0.52 -21.92 22.19
CA LEU A 371 -0.19 -21.49 23.55
C LEU A 371 -0.82 -22.39 24.62
N HIS A 372 -2.08 -22.80 24.43
CA HIS A 372 -2.74 -23.75 25.35
C HIS A 372 -2.01 -25.09 25.41
N LYS A 373 -1.48 -25.59 24.29
CA LYS A 373 -0.69 -26.83 24.24
C LYS A 373 0.68 -26.71 24.90
N LEU A 374 1.28 -25.53 24.93
CA LEU A 374 2.57 -25.28 25.58
C LEU A 374 2.43 -25.04 27.10
N ALA A 375 1.25 -24.63 27.55
CA ALA A 375 0.95 -24.39 28.96
C ALA A 375 0.40 -25.63 29.70
N ALA A 376 0.02 -26.67 28.96
CA ALA A 376 -0.37 -27.99 29.46
C ALA A 376 0.82 -28.95 29.43
#